data_AF-A0A090SHA5-F1
#
_entry.id   AF-A0A090SHA5-F1
#
_cell.length_a   1.000
_cell.length_b   1.000
_cell.length_c   1.000
_cell.angle_alpha   90.00
_cell.angle_beta   90.00
_cell.angle_gamma   90.00
#
_symmetry.space_group_name_H-M   'P 1'
#
loop_
_entity.id
_entity.type
_entity.pdbx_description
1 polymer ?
#
loop_
_entity_poly.entity_id
_entity_poly.type
_entity_poly.pdbx_seq_one_letter_code
_entity_poly.pdbx_strand_id
1 'polypeptide(L)'
;MFRKIVEVSSQIPKRDKSTVLAKLTEEIGEIAVEIEIERGNIPASKGGNDGVFGECCDLINVAVDMAWVHCKETQDMSDEQIAELILSYCLRKREKLLESKAWMVNCQEEWEAMCNE
;
A
#
# COMPACT_ATOMS: atom_id res chain seq x y z
N MET A 1 6.06 -12.48 -7.66
CA MET A 1 6.26 -11.37 -6.69
C MET A 1 5.64 -11.72 -5.35
N PHE A 2 4.30 -11.79 -5.23
CA PHE A 2 3.63 -12.02 -3.93
C PHE A 2 3.97 -13.33 -3.22
N ARG A 3 4.36 -14.40 -3.93
CA ARG A 3 4.71 -15.69 -3.30
C ARG A 3 5.75 -15.56 -2.19
N LYS A 4 6.87 -14.86 -2.47
CA LYS A 4 7.93 -14.66 -1.47
C LYS A 4 7.49 -13.78 -0.30
N ILE A 5 6.68 -12.75 -0.56
CA ILE A 5 6.18 -11.85 0.48
C ILE A 5 5.24 -12.64 1.42
N VAL A 6 4.33 -13.43 0.85
CA VAL A 6 3.41 -14.29 1.61
C VAL A 6 4.16 -15.38 2.39
N GLU A 7 5.20 -15.97 1.82
CA GLU A 7 6.08 -16.93 2.51
C GLU A 7 6.79 -16.29 3.72
N VAL A 8 7.13 -15.01 3.66
CA VAL A 8 7.65 -14.27 4.82
C VAL A 8 6.52 -14.03 5.83
N SER A 9 5.31 -13.67 5.39
CA SER A 9 4.14 -13.50 6.26
C SER A 9 3.82 -14.74 7.10
N SER A 10 4.04 -15.95 6.57
CA SER A 10 3.80 -17.18 7.33
C SER A 10 4.85 -17.49 8.41
N GLN A 11 5.98 -16.78 8.39
CA GLN A 11 7.05 -16.88 9.39
C GLN A 11 6.93 -15.83 10.50
N ILE A 12 6.15 -14.76 10.27
CA ILE A 12 5.90 -13.73 11.28
C ILE A 12 5.04 -14.33 12.41
N PRO A 13 5.30 -14.02 13.70
CA PRO A 13 4.47 -14.46 14.81
C PRO A 13 2.97 -14.23 14.58
N LYS A 14 2.15 -15.09 15.17
CA LYS A 14 0.69 -15.01 15.05
C LYS A 14 0.22 -13.63 15.50
N ARG A 15 -0.60 -13.01 14.65
CA ARG A 15 -1.17 -11.67 14.80
C ARG A 15 -2.59 -11.69 14.29
N ASP A 16 -3.42 -10.83 14.85
CA ASP A 16 -4.80 -10.66 14.43
C ASP A 16 -4.94 -9.46 13.50
N LYS A 17 -6.12 -9.33 12.87
CA LYS A 17 -6.42 -8.19 11.99
C LYS A 17 -6.26 -6.84 12.70
N SER A 18 -6.55 -6.75 14.00
CA SER A 18 -6.43 -5.50 14.75
C SER A 18 -4.98 -5.04 14.86
N THR A 19 -4.06 -5.97 15.13
CA THR A 19 -2.62 -5.72 15.19
C THR A 19 -2.08 -5.28 13.83
N VAL A 20 -2.47 -5.99 12.76
CA VAL A 20 -2.04 -5.64 11.40
C VAL A 20 -2.62 -4.30 10.95
N LEU A 21 -3.86 -3.98 11.34
CA LEU A 21 -4.48 -2.67 11.05
C LEU A 21 -3.76 -1.52 11.75
N ALA A 22 -3.31 -1.72 13.00
CA ALA A 22 -2.53 -0.73 13.72
C ALA A 22 -1.22 -0.42 12.96
N LYS A 23 -0.50 -1.47 12.52
CA LYS A 23 0.73 -1.29 11.73
C LYS A 23 0.45 -0.63 10.38
N LEU A 24 -0.63 -1.01 9.67
CA LEU A 24 -1.06 -0.30 8.44
C LEU A 24 -1.24 1.20 8.67
N THR A 25 -1.78 1.60 9.82
CA THR A 25 -2.00 3.01 10.16
C THR A 25 -0.69 3.73 10.44
N GLU A 26 0.27 3.04 11.07
CA GLU A 26 1.63 3.53 11.29
C GLU A 26 2.33 3.82 9.96
N GLU A 27 2.33 2.87 9.01
CA GLU A 27 2.96 3.04 7.68
C GLU A 27 2.38 4.23 6.90
N ILE A 28 1.06 4.47 7.00
CA ILE A 28 0.42 5.65 6.38
C ILE A 28 0.94 6.95 7.01
N GLY A 29 1.15 6.95 8.33
CA GLY A 29 1.74 8.07 9.04
C GLY A 29 3.19 8.33 8.62
N GLU A 30 3.98 7.28 8.44
CA GLU A 30 5.38 7.37 7.99
C GLU A 30 5.47 7.91 6.56
N ILE A 31 4.61 7.44 5.63
CA ILE A 31 4.48 8.03 4.29
C ILE A 31 4.16 9.54 4.38
N ALA A 32 3.23 9.94 5.25
CA ALA A 32 2.88 11.35 5.40
C ALA A 32 4.05 12.19 5.92
N VAL A 33 4.84 11.66 6.86
CA VAL A 33 6.07 12.31 7.35
C VAL A 33 7.09 12.47 6.24
N GLU A 34 7.35 11.41 5.46
CA GLU A 34 8.32 11.44 4.35
C GLU A 34 7.92 12.45 3.26
N ILE A 35 6.63 12.58 2.95
CA ILE A 35 6.15 13.59 2.00
C ILE A 35 6.44 15.01 2.51
N GLU A 36 6.25 15.27 3.81
CA GLU A 36 6.51 16.59 4.38
C GLU A 36 8.01 16.89 4.50
N ILE A 37 8.85 15.87 4.64
CA ILE A 37 10.32 15.98 4.53
C ILE A 37 10.71 16.32 3.09
N GLU A 38 10.19 15.59 2.10
CA GLU A 38 10.47 15.81 0.68
C GLU A 38 10.06 17.24 0.24
N ARG A 39 8.97 17.77 0.82
CA ARG A 39 8.51 19.16 0.62
C ARG A 39 9.34 20.21 1.35
N GLY A 40 10.22 19.81 2.27
CA GLY A 40 11.03 20.72 3.08
C GLY A 40 10.28 21.38 4.24
N ASN A 41 9.11 20.88 4.62
CA ASN A 41 8.29 21.43 5.70
C ASN A 41 8.79 21.01 7.09
N ILE A 42 9.46 19.86 7.19
CA ILE A 42 10.06 19.36 8.43
C ILE A 42 11.48 18.80 8.21
N PRO A 43 12.32 18.70 9.26
CA PRO A 43 13.69 18.20 9.12
C PRO A 43 13.76 16.71 8.77
N ALA A 44 14.72 16.33 7.92
CA ALA A 44 14.97 14.92 7.55
C ALA A 44 15.24 13.99 8.74
N SER A 45 15.70 14.52 9.88
CA SER A 45 15.88 13.74 11.11
C SER A 45 14.58 13.21 11.74
N LYS A 46 13.42 13.58 11.18
CA LYS A 46 12.10 13.06 11.56
C LYS A 46 11.67 11.85 10.76
N GLY A 47 12.35 11.54 9.66
CA GLY A 47 12.01 10.44 8.75
C GLY A 47 12.81 9.17 9.00
N GLY A 48 12.47 8.14 8.24
CA GLY A 48 13.21 6.90 8.08
C GLY A 48 14.39 7.05 7.10
N ASN A 49 14.96 5.92 6.69
CA ASN A 49 16.11 5.90 5.76
C ASN A 49 15.69 5.75 4.29
N ASP A 50 14.48 5.27 4.04
CA ASP A 50 14.08 4.73 2.73
C ASP A 50 13.15 5.67 1.94
N GLY A 51 12.80 6.82 2.53
CA GLY A 51 11.97 7.86 1.92
C GLY A 51 10.56 7.38 1.57
N VAL A 52 9.81 8.22 0.84
CA VAL A 52 8.41 7.93 0.44
C VAL A 52 8.28 6.55 -0.24
N PHE A 53 9.26 6.16 -1.05
CA PHE A 53 9.22 4.87 -1.76
C PHE A 53 9.35 3.67 -0.80
N GLY A 54 10.24 3.75 0.20
CA GLY A 54 10.40 2.73 1.23
C GLY A 54 9.11 2.54 2.03
N GLU A 55 8.57 3.64 2.55
CA GLU A 55 7.35 3.59 3.36
C GLU A 55 6.13 3.10 2.53
N CYS A 56 6.09 3.37 1.22
CA CYS A 56 5.11 2.76 0.33
C CYS A 56 5.26 1.23 0.23
N CYS A 57 6.50 0.73 0.22
CA CYS A 57 6.77 -0.71 0.20
C CYS A 57 6.38 -1.37 1.53
N ASP A 58 6.63 -0.70 2.65
CA ASP A 58 6.23 -1.18 3.97
C ASP A 58 4.70 -1.23 4.10
N LEU A 59 3.98 -0.20 3.65
CA LEU A 59 2.51 -0.24 3.54
C LEU A 59 2.02 -1.41 2.68
N ILE A 60 2.65 -1.67 1.53
CA ILE A 60 2.30 -2.81 0.66
C ILE A 60 2.53 -4.15 1.39
N ASN A 61 3.65 -4.29 2.10
CA ASN A 61 3.97 -5.51 2.83
C ASN A 61 2.92 -5.79 3.91
N VAL A 62 2.56 -4.79 4.72
CA VAL A 62 1.55 -4.94 5.77
C VAL A 62 0.15 -5.16 5.19
N ALA A 63 -0.16 -4.61 4.01
CA ALA A 63 -1.43 -4.87 3.32
C ALA A 63 -1.52 -6.32 2.78
N VAL A 64 -0.43 -6.86 2.24
CA VAL A 64 -0.33 -8.29 1.86
C VAL A 64 -0.51 -9.17 3.10
N ASP A 65 0.09 -8.76 4.20
CA ASP A 65 0.02 -9.46 5.46
C ASP A 65 -1.41 -9.52 6.03
N MET A 66 -2.16 -8.41 5.95
CA MET A 66 -3.59 -8.35 6.29
C MET A 66 -4.40 -9.34 5.44
N ALA A 67 -4.14 -9.39 4.13
CA ALA A 67 -4.84 -10.33 3.24
C ALA A 67 -4.52 -11.79 3.61
N TRP A 68 -3.27 -12.08 3.96
CA TRP A 68 -2.85 -13.41 4.43
C TRP A 68 -3.55 -13.80 5.73
N VAL A 69 -3.54 -12.93 6.75
CA VAL A 69 -4.25 -13.17 8.03
C VAL A 69 -5.74 -13.40 7.78
N HIS A 70 -6.37 -12.58 6.95
CA HIS A 70 -7.79 -12.76 6.59
C HIS A 70 -8.05 -14.12 5.96
N CYS A 71 -7.23 -14.53 4.99
CA CYS A 71 -7.42 -15.83 4.33
C CYS A 71 -7.24 -16.96 5.34
N LYS A 72 -6.16 -16.98 6.13
CA LYS A 72 -5.92 -18.04 7.12
C LYS A 72 -7.02 -18.15 8.19
N GLU A 73 -7.67 -17.05 8.54
CA GLU A 73 -8.78 -17.04 9.51
C GLU A 73 -10.12 -17.50 8.92
N THR A 74 -10.33 -17.30 7.61
CA THR A 74 -11.65 -17.48 6.99
C THR A 74 -11.73 -18.60 5.97
N GLN A 75 -10.58 -19.06 5.47
CA GLN A 75 -10.44 -19.97 4.35
C GLN A 75 -9.24 -20.91 4.60
N ASP A 76 -9.41 -22.20 4.37
CA ASP A 76 -8.32 -23.18 4.46
C ASP A 76 -7.46 -23.13 3.19
N MET A 77 -6.72 -22.03 3.00
CA MET A 77 -5.91 -21.78 1.80
C MET A 77 -4.41 -21.97 2.07
N SER A 78 -3.71 -22.54 1.10
CA SER A 78 -2.24 -22.56 1.06
C SER A 78 -1.67 -21.16 0.80
N ASP A 79 -0.40 -20.97 1.14
CA ASP A 79 0.30 -19.69 0.94
C ASP A 79 0.40 -19.34 -0.56
N GLU A 80 0.57 -20.34 -1.43
CA GLU A 80 0.54 -20.17 -2.88
C GLU A 80 -0.83 -19.70 -3.37
N GLN A 81 -1.91 -20.30 -2.88
CA GLN A 81 -3.27 -19.92 -3.25
C GLN A 81 -3.57 -18.47 -2.82
N ILE A 82 -3.11 -18.08 -1.63
CA ILE A 82 -3.26 -16.70 -1.13
C ILE A 82 -2.48 -15.73 -2.02
N ALA A 83 -1.23 -16.04 -2.37
CA ALA A 83 -0.41 -15.19 -3.24
C ALA A 83 -1.04 -15.00 -4.63
N GLU A 84 -1.61 -16.05 -5.21
CA GLU A 84 -2.32 -16.01 -6.50
C GLU A 84 -3.62 -15.20 -6.39
N LEU A 85 -4.36 -15.36 -5.29
CA LEU A 85 -5.57 -14.60 -5.02
C LEU A 85 -5.26 -13.09 -4.93
N ILE A 86 -4.24 -12.70 -4.16
CA ILE A 86 -3.82 -11.30 -4.02
C ILE A 86 -3.47 -10.72 -5.40
N LEU A 87 -2.63 -11.41 -6.17
CA LEU A 87 -2.25 -10.96 -7.52
C LEU A 87 -3.48 -10.76 -8.41
N SER A 88 -4.40 -11.72 -8.43
CA SER A 88 -5.61 -11.65 -9.25
C SER A 88 -6.50 -10.46 -8.87
N TYR A 89 -6.65 -10.17 -7.56
CA TYR A 89 -7.43 -9.04 -7.07
C TYR A 89 -6.76 -7.70 -7.41
N CYS A 90 -5.44 -7.61 -7.23
CA CYS A 90 -4.66 -6.41 -7.56
C CYS A 90 -4.75 -6.08 -9.05
N LEU A 91 -4.50 -7.07 -9.93
CA LEU A 91 -4.57 -6.88 -11.38
C LEU A 91 -5.96 -6.45 -11.82
N ARG A 92 -7.01 -7.18 -11.41
CA ARG A 92 -8.40 -6.84 -11.75
C ARG A 92 -8.78 -5.43 -11.28
N LYS A 93 -8.35 -5.02 -10.08
CA LYS A 93 -8.62 -3.65 -9.59
C LYS A 93 -7.85 -2.60 -10.40
N ARG A 94 -6.62 -2.87 -10.82
CA ARG A 94 -5.83 -1.95 -11.66
C ARG A 94 -6.38 -1.84 -13.08
N GLU A 95 -6.83 -2.93 -13.68
CA GLU A 95 -7.51 -2.95 -14.99
C GLU A 95 -8.80 -2.11 -14.96
N LYS A 96 -9.62 -2.28 -13.91
CA LYS A 96 -10.82 -1.44 -13.71
C LYS A 96 -10.50 0.05 -13.61
N LEU A 97 -9.33 0.43 -13.09
CA LEU A 97 -8.95 1.85 -13.04
C LEU A 97 -8.71 2.42 -14.43
N LEU A 98 -8.16 1.65 -15.37
CA LEU A 98 -7.99 2.07 -16.77
C LEU A 98 -9.34 2.34 -17.44
N GLU A 99 -10.34 1.53 -17.14
CA GLU A 99 -11.71 1.67 -17.67
C GLU A 99 -12.45 2.87 -17.06
N SER A 100 -12.12 3.23 -15.82
CA SER A 100 -12.94 4.15 -15.03
C SER A 100 -12.88 5.62 -15.43
N LYS A 101 -11.96 6.07 -16.31
CA LYS A 101 -11.66 7.50 -16.64
C LYS A 101 -11.44 8.44 -15.43
N ALA A 102 -11.59 7.96 -14.19
CA ALA A 102 -11.69 8.76 -12.98
C ALA A 102 -10.36 9.43 -12.55
N TRP A 103 -9.26 9.11 -13.24
CA TRP A 103 -7.94 9.71 -13.03
C TRP A 103 -7.47 10.59 -14.20
N MET A 104 -8.21 10.66 -15.32
CA MET A 104 -7.80 11.45 -16.49
C MET A 104 -8.37 12.88 -16.51
N VAL A 105 -9.01 13.33 -15.44
CA VAL A 105 -9.53 14.70 -15.32
C VAL A 105 -8.92 15.33 -14.06
N ASN A 106 -8.41 16.56 -14.18
CA ASN A 106 -7.78 17.42 -13.16
C ASN A 106 -6.25 17.41 -12.96
N CYS A 107 -5.47 17.48 -14.04
CA CYS A 107 -4.23 18.28 -13.97
C CYS A 107 -4.10 19.29 -15.12
N GLN A 108 -4.78 19.07 -16.24
CA GLN A 108 -4.63 19.92 -17.42
C GLN A 108 -5.70 21.02 -17.48
N GLU A 109 -6.97 20.69 -17.19
CA GLU A 109 -8.08 21.67 -17.19
C GLU A 109 -7.98 22.69 -16.04
N GLU A 110 -7.51 22.28 -14.84
CA GLU A 110 -7.32 23.22 -13.71
C GLU A 110 -6.12 24.17 -13.94
N TRP A 111 -5.05 23.72 -14.62
CA TRP A 111 -3.90 24.57 -14.94
C TRP A 111 -4.24 25.57 -16.05
N GLU A 112 -4.96 25.13 -17.09
CA GLU A 112 -5.43 26.01 -18.16
C GLU A 112 -6.49 27.02 -17.68
N ALA A 113 -7.31 26.68 -16.68
CA ALA A 113 -8.23 27.62 -16.06
C ALA A 113 -7.51 28.69 -15.21
N MET A 114 -6.47 28.31 -14.47
CA MET A 114 -5.69 29.25 -13.65
C MET A 114 -4.73 30.16 -14.44
N CYS A 115 -4.33 29.78 -15.65
CA CYS A 115 -3.46 30.60 -16.50
C CYS A 115 -4.22 31.55 -17.44
N ASN A 116 -5.55 31.49 -17.48
CA ASN A 116 -6.42 32.32 -18.33
C ASN A 116 -7.28 33.34 -17.55
N GLU A 117 -7.04 33.51 -16.24
CA GLU A 117 -7.54 34.61 -15.40
C GLU A 117 -6.42 35.61 -15.10
#